data_AF-A0AAW9YBS8-F1
#
_entry.id   AF-A0AAW9YBS8-F1
#
_cell.length_a   1.000
_cell.length_b   1.000
_cell.length_c   1.000
_cell.angle_alpha   90.00
_cell.angle_beta   90.00
_cell.angle_gamma   90.00
#
_symmetry.space_group_name_H-M   'P 1'
#
loop_
_entity.id
_entity.type
_entity.pdbx_description
1 polymer ?
#
loop_
_entity_poly.entity_id
_entity_poly.type
_entity_poly.pdbx_seq_one_letter_code
_entity_poly.pdbx_strand_id
1 'polypeptide(L)'
;DLFAPSLALRDTAQIEKLEHDKELYRIQLSADDQSQSPQFIQRATEHTLRLAGVMHAFLAGNGNNVINDDLTRSAIQMMKEYSGRYQQAVDYHEITEALIQALLTFIQQHTHYHPTLNLRVTSKTLLLQKGPSKLRKKDQLDVALAILELRKDIQIKRAANGTYIIPYIIPETAPLIRMRQT
;
A
#
# COMPACT_ATOMS: atom_id res chain seq x y z
N ASP A 1 -22.09 2.59 -43.47
CA ASP A 1 -21.13 1.65 -42.86
C ASP A 1 -19.75 2.28 -42.74
N LEU A 2 -19.49 2.89 -41.57
CA LEU A 2 -18.18 3.43 -41.20
C LEU A 2 -17.44 2.35 -40.40
N PHE A 3 -16.62 1.56 -41.10
CA PHE A 3 -15.67 0.65 -40.46
C PHE A 3 -14.63 1.50 -39.72
N ALA A 4 -14.66 1.46 -38.38
CA ALA A 4 -13.54 1.93 -37.58
C ALA A 4 -12.29 1.11 -37.95
N PRO A 5 -11.13 1.73 -38.22
CA PRO A 5 -9.92 0.98 -38.51
C PRO A 5 -9.57 0.12 -37.30
N SER A 6 -9.52 -1.20 -37.49
CA SER A 6 -9.09 -2.14 -36.46
C SER A 6 -7.62 -1.90 -36.15
N LEU A 7 -7.30 -1.56 -34.90
CA LEU A 7 -5.93 -1.50 -34.40
C LEU A 7 -5.29 -2.89 -34.51
N ALA A 8 -4.19 -2.99 -35.25
CA ALA A 8 -3.43 -4.23 -35.38
C ALA A 8 -2.21 -4.19 -34.45
N LEU A 9 -1.97 -5.29 -33.73
CA LEU A 9 -0.71 -5.48 -33.00
C LEU A 9 0.35 -5.96 -33.97
N ARG A 10 1.54 -5.36 -33.90
CA ARG A 10 2.64 -5.68 -34.81
C ARG A 10 3.20 -7.08 -34.58
N ASP A 11 3.24 -7.51 -33.31
CA ASP A 11 3.73 -8.81 -32.90
C ASP A 11 2.86 -9.37 -31.75
N THR A 12 2.31 -10.58 -31.94
CA THR A 12 1.49 -11.28 -30.93
C THR A 12 2.35 -12.04 -29.91
N ALA A 13 3.64 -12.24 -30.15
CA ALA A 13 4.55 -12.90 -29.22
C ALA A 13 4.65 -12.15 -27.88
N GLN A 14 4.43 -10.83 -27.89
CA GLN A 14 4.38 -10.03 -26.65
C GLN A 14 3.13 -10.32 -25.81
N ILE A 15 2.01 -10.72 -26.44
CA ILE A 15 0.78 -11.12 -25.75
C ILE A 15 1.01 -12.47 -25.06
N GLU A 16 1.65 -13.42 -25.74
CA GLU A 16 1.99 -14.73 -25.16
C GLU A 16 2.94 -14.57 -23.97
N LYS A 17 3.94 -13.69 -24.10
CA LYS A 17 4.82 -13.33 -22.98
C LYS A 17 4.06 -12.68 -21.82
N LEU A 18 3.10 -11.81 -22.10
CA LEU A 18 2.23 -11.18 -21.11
C LEU A 18 1.34 -12.18 -20.37
N GLU A 19 0.72 -13.11 -21.09
CA GLU A 19 -0.07 -14.19 -20.48
C GLU A 19 0.81 -15.15 -19.66
N HIS A 20 2.03 -15.43 -20.12
CA HIS A 20 3.01 -16.21 -19.36
C HIS A 20 3.47 -15.49 -18.08
N ASP A 21 3.83 -14.21 -18.17
CA ASP A 21 4.19 -13.36 -17.02
C ASP A 21 3.02 -13.29 -16.03
N LYS A 22 1.77 -13.13 -16.51
CA LYS A 22 0.55 -13.12 -15.70
C LYS A 22 0.37 -14.44 -14.94
N GLU A 23 0.58 -15.59 -15.58
CA GLU A 23 0.46 -16.89 -14.92
C GLU A 23 1.56 -17.11 -13.88
N LEU A 24 2.80 -16.67 -14.14
CA LEU A 24 3.87 -16.67 -13.12
C LEU A 24 3.54 -15.80 -11.91
N TYR A 25 3.02 -14.60 -12.13
CA TYR A 25 2.58 -13.71 -11.05
C TYR A 25 1.42 -14.31 -10.26
N ARG A 26 0.45 -14.95 -10.94
CA ARG A 26 -0.66 -15.66 -10.29
C ARG A 26 -0.18 -16.80 -9.41
N ILE A 27 0.79 -17.58 -9.88
CA ILE A 27 1.39 -18.69 -9.12
C ILE A 27 2.12 -18.15 -7.88
N GLN A 28 2.87 -17.05 -8.01
CA GLN A 28 3.53 -16.39 -6.86
C GLN A 28 2.53 -15.86 -5.82
N LEU A 29 1.44 -15.23 -6.26
CA LEU A 29 0.36 -14.77 -5.36
C LEU A 29 -0.40 -15.91 -4.68
N SER A 30 -0.48 -17.09 -5.31
CA SER A 30 -1.20 -18.25 -4.76
C SER A 30 -0.43 -18.95 -3.63
N ALA A 31 0.85 -18.63 -3.43
CA ALA A 31 1.68 -19.20 -2.36
C ALA A 31 1.50 -18.49 -0.99
N ASP A 32 0.94 -17.27 -0.97
CA ASP A 32 0.86 -16.39 0.21
C ASP A 32 -0.60 -16.10 0.66
N ASP A 33 -1.46 -17.13 0.63
CA ASP A 33 -2.80 -17.18 1.26
C ASP A 33 -4.02 -16.83 0.38
N GLN A 34 -5.07 -17.62 0.56
CA GLN A 34 -6.31 -17.62 -0.23
C GLN A 34 -7.20 -16.43 0.14
N SER A 35 -7.14 -15.34 -0.61
CA SER A 35 -8.27 -14.41 -0.69
C SER A 35 -8.27 -13.68 -2.03
N GLN A 36 -9.29 -13.99 -2.83
CA GLN A 36 -9.67 -13.33 -4.10
C GLN A 36 -8.53 -12.66 -4.86
N SER A 37 -7.89 -13.38 -5.80
CA SER A 37 -7.03 -12.77 -6.82
C SER A 37 -7.74 -11.52 -7.36
N PRO A 38 -7.24 -10.30 -7.13
CA PRO A 38 -7.97 -9.10 -7.48
C PRO A 38 -8.27 -9.13 -8.98
N GLN A 39 -9.53 -8.89 -9.35
CA GLN A 39 -10.03 -8.96 -10.74
C GLN A 39 -9.12 -8.20 -11.74
N PHE A 40 -8.37 -7.21 -11.23
CA PHE A 40 -7.33 -6.48 -11.92
C PHE A 40 -6.20 -7.36 -12.52
N ILE A 41 -5.70 -8.35 -11.78
CA ILE A 41 -4.65 -9.27 -12.26
C ILE A 41 -5.20 -10.22 -13.32
N GLN A 42 -6.44 -10.69 -13.14
CA GLN A 42 -7.11 -11.56 -14.12
C GLN A 42 -7.30 -10.85 -15.48
N ARG A 43 -7.48 -9.53 -15.46
CA ARG A 43 -7.62 -8.67 -16.65
C ARG A 43 -6.35 -7.90 -16.99
N ALA A 44 -5.18 -8.27 -16.45
CA ALA A 44 -3.96 -7.49 -16.61
C ALA A 44 -3.55 -7.30 -18.08
N THR A 45 -3.71 -8.35 -18.90
CA THR A 45 -3.47 -8.30 -20.34
C THR A 45 -4.41 -7.33 -21.05
N GLU A 46 -5.71 -7.39 -20.73
CA GLU A 46 -6.73 -6.49 -21.28
C GLU A 46 -6.45 -5.02 -20.92
N HIS A 47 -6.10 -4.75 -19.68
CA HIS A 47 -5.73 -3.40 -19.21
C HIS A 47 -4.46 -2.90 -19.89
N THR A 48 -3.46 -3.75 -20.05
CA THR A 48 -2.21 -3.41 -20.75
C THR A 48 -2.46 -3.08 -22.21
N LEU A 49 -3.26 -3.88 -22.91
CA LEU A 49 -3.61 -3.64 -24.31
C LEU A 49 -4.44 -2.36 -24.50
N ARG A 50 -5.38 -2.09 -23.58
CA ARG A 50 -6.13 -0.83 -23.57
C ARG A 50 -5.20 0.36 -23.36
N LEU A 51 -4.27 0.28 -22.42
CA LEU A 51 -3.29 1.33 -22.17
C LEU A 51 -2.38 1.55 -23.38
N ALA A 52 -1.89 0.48 -24.00
CA ALA A 52 -1.10 0.56 -25.23
C ALA A 52 -1.88 1.21 -26.38
N GLY A 53 -3.17 0.90 -26.53
CA GLY A 53 -4.07 1.53 -27.51
C GLY A 53 -4.29 3.02 -27.24
N VAL A 54 -4.46 3.43 -25.97
CA VAL A 54 -4.55 4.84 -25.57
C VAL A 54 -3.25 5.57 -25.86
N MET A 55 -2.11 5.02 -25.45
CA MET A 55 -0.79 5.60 -25.72
C MET A 55 -0.54 5.77 -27.22
N HIS A 56 -0.93 4.76 -28.01
CA HIS A 56 -0.88 4.84 -29.46
C HIS A 56 -1.75 5.98 -30.01
N ALA A 57 -3.00 6.12 -29.55
CA ALA A 57 -3.89 7.20 -30.00
C ALA A 57 -3.35 8.62 -29.68
N PHE A 58 -2.59 8.77 -28.58
CA PHE A 58 -2.01 10.06 -28.19
C PHE A 58 -0.63 10.33 -28.80
N LEU A 59 0.18 9.31 -29.04
CA LEU A 59 1.59 9.45 -29.43
C LEU A 59 1.84 9.17 -30.92
N ALA A 60 1.04 8.29 -31.54
CA ALA A 60 1.11 8.03 -32.96
C ALA A 60 0.29 9.10 -33.68
N GLY A 61 0.94 10.21 -34.05
CA GLY A 61 0.34 11.20 -34.93
C GLY A 61 -0.27 10.54 -36.17
N ASN A 62 -1.49 10.97 -36.52
CA ASN A 62 -2.37 10.46 -37.58
C ASN A 62 -1.64 9.70 -38.71
N GLY A 63 -1.71 8.37 -38.70
CA GLY A 63 -1.37 7.58 -39.89
C GLY A 63 -1.05 6.11 -39.68
N ASN A 64 -0.45 5.73 -38.54
CA ASN A 64 -0.16 4.33 -38.25
C ASN A 64 -1.26 3.77 -37.35
N ASN A 65 -1.99 2.75 -37.79
CA ASN A 65 -2.98 2.00 -36.99
C ASN A 65 -2.36 0.74 -36.35
N VAL A 66 -1.03 0.76 -36.16
CA VAL A 66 -0.25 -0.38 -35.69
C VAL A 66 0.39 0.01 -34.38
N ILE A 67 -0.01 -0.67 -33.30
CA ILE A 67 0.61 -0.50 -32.00
C ILE A 67 2.03 -1.08 -32.07
N ASN A 68 3.03 -0.21 -31.99
CA ASN A 68 4.43 -0.63 -31.98
C ASN A 68 4.80 -1.28 -30.64
N ASP A 69 5.75 -2.21 -30.70
CA ASP A 69 6.29 -2.99 -29.59
C ASP A 69 6.78 -2.12 -28.42
N ASP A 70 7.31 -0.93 -28.70
CA ASP A 70 7.79 -0.02 -27.67
C ASP A 70 6.63 0.58 -26.85
N LEU A 71 5.47 0.79 -27.46
CA LEU A 71 4.26 1.26 -26.77
C LEU A 71 3.69 0.15 -25.90
N THR A 72 3.64 -1.08 -26.43
CA THR A 72 3.22 -2.25 -25.65
C THR A 72 4.15 -2.47 -24.46
N ARG A 73 5.48 -2.39 -24.65
CA ARG A 73 6.46 -2.49 -23.56
C ARG A 73 6.29 -1.39 -22.51
N SER A 74 6.04 -0.16 -22.94
CA SER A 74 5.79 0.97 -22.03
C SER A 74 4.49 0.79 -21.24
N ALA A 75 3.44 0.31 -21.89
CA ALA A 75 2.18 -0.02 -21.24
C ALA A 75 2.33 -1.17 -20.23
N ILE A 76 3.13 -2.20 -20.54
CA ILE A 76 3.47 -3.28 -19.60
C ILE A 76 4.18 -2.70 -18.37
N GLN A 77 5.16 -1.82 -18.57
CA GLN A 77 5.91 -1.22 -17.47
C GLN A 77 5.02 -0.36 -16.58
N MET A 78 4.17 0.49 -17.18
CA MET A 78 3.18 1.29 -16.45
C MET A 78 2.18 0.40 -15.71
N MET A 79 1.74 -0.70 -16.32
CA MET A 79 0.82 -1.64 -15.70
C MET A 79 1.47 -2.35 -14.51
N LYS A 80 2.75 -2.76 -14.60
CA LYS A 80 3.51 -3.35 -13.47
C LYS A 80 3.66 -2.36 -12.31
N GLU A 81 3.89 -1.08 -12.61
CA GLU A 81 3.97 -0.05 -11.57
C GLU A 81 2.60 0.23 -10.94
N TYR A 82 1.55 0.34 -11.76
CA TYR A 82 0.19 0.62 -11.29
C TYR A 82 -0.42 -0.58 -10.55
N SER A 83 -0.12 -1.81 -10.96
CA SER A 83 -0.55 -3.03 -10.25
C SER A 83 0.05 -3.11 -8.87
N GLY A 84 1.33 -2.75 -8.71
CA GLY A 84 1.97 -2.69 -7.39
C GLY A 84 1.31 -1.67 -6.48
N ARG A 85 1.02 -0.47 -7.00
CA ARG A 85 0.32 0.59 -6.25
C ARG A 85 -1.16 0.25 -5.98
N TYR A 86 -1.82 -0.46 -6.89
CA TYR A 86 -3.21 -0.89 -6.72
C TYR A 86 -3.31 -2.03 -5.70
N GLN A 87 -2.39 -2.99 -5.72
CA GLN A 87 -2.32 -4.04 -4.69
C GLN A 87 -2.11 -3.40 -3.32
N GLN A 88 -1.14 -2.49 -3.21
CA GLN A 88 -0.95 -1.70 -2.00
C GLN A 88 -2.24 -0.97 -1.59
N ALA A 89 -2.94 -0.30 -2.51
CA ALA A 89 -4.21 0.38 -2.24
C ALA A 89 -5.35 -0.56 -1.79
N VAL A 90 -5.40 -1.78 -2.31
CA VAL A 90 -6.36 -2.82 -1.89
C VAL A 90 -5.99 -3.34 -0.50
N ASP A 91 -4.71 -3.60 -0.24
CA ASP A 91 -4.22 -3.97 1.09
C ASP A 91 -4.47 -2.84 2.12
N TYR A 92 -4.42 -1.57 1.67
CA TYR A 92 -4.78 -0.38 2.46
C TYR A 92 -6.30 -0.19 2.63
N HIS A 93 -7.17 -0.88 1.87
CA HIS A 93 -8.62 -0.67 1.93
C HIS A 93 -9.20 -1.03 3.31
N GLU A 94 -8.56 -1.94 4.05
CA GLU A 94 -8.96 -2.27 5.42
C GLU A 94 -8.47 -1.27 6.47
N ILE A 95 -7.46 -0.45 6.15
CA ILE A 95 -6.83 0.53 7.05
C ILE A 95 -7.36 1.92 6.72
N THR A 96 -8.54 2.22 7.25
CA THR A 96 -9.19 3.51 7.04
C THR A 96 -8.53 4.64 7.83
N GLU A 97 -8.73 5.88 7.42
CA GLU A 97 -8.27 7.07 8.17
C GLU A 97 -8.77 7.06 9.62
N ALA A 98 -10.00 6.62 9.86
CA ALA A 98 -10.56 6.49 11.20
C ALA A 98 -9.77 5.47 12.07
N LEU A 99 -9.27 4.40 11.47
CA LEU A 99 -8.40 3.42 12.15
C LEU A 99 -7.02 4.00 12.45
N ILE A 100 -6.45 4.76 11.52
CA ILE A 100 -5.17 5.47 11.72
C ILE A 100 -5.29 6.47 12.87
N GLN A 101 -6.36 7.26 12.92
CA GLN A 101 -6.62 8.21 14.01
C GLN A 101 -6.88 7.52 15.35
N ALA A 102 -7.61 6.40 15.35
CA ALA A 102 -7.82 5.60 16.56
C ALA A 102 -6.49 5.01 17.08
N LEU A 103 -5.60 4.57 16.18
CA LEU A 103 -4.26 4.09 16.55
C LEU A 103 -3.41 5.22 17.15
N LEU A 104 -3.40 6.40 16.51
CA LEU A 104 -2.66 7.56 17.00
C LEU A 104 -3.15 7.99 18.39
N THR A 105 -4.46 8.08 18.58
CA THR A 105 -5.09 8.40 19.87
C THR A 105 -4.69 7.37 20.93
N PHE A 106 -4.73 6.08 20.58
CA PHE A 106 -4.32 5.00 21.48
C PHE A 106 -2.85 5.14 21.88
N ILE A 107 -1.96 5.40 20.92
CA ILE A 107 -0.53 5.62 21.16
C ILE A 107 -0.34 6.78 22.13
N GLN A 108 -0.96 7.94 21.87
CA GLN A 108 -0.84 9.13 22.71
C GLN A 108 -1.30 8.88 24.16
N GLN A 109 -2.42 8.16 24.35
CA GLN A 109 -2.96 7.84 25.67
C GLN A 109 -2.11 6.84 26.46
N HIS A 110 -1.46 5.90 25.77
CA HIS A 110 -0.69 4.81 26.40
C HIS A 110 0.83 5.04 26.37
N THR A 111 1.25 6.23 25.95
CA THR A 111 2.64 6.64 25.98
C THR A 111 3.07 6.83 27.43
N HIS A 112 4.12 6.12 27.84
CA HIS A 112 4.68 6.20 29.18
C HIS A 112 6.17 6.50 29.11
N TYR A 113 6.72 7.07 30.19
CA TYR A 113 8.15 7.35 30.26
C TYR A 113 8.96 6.06 30.35
N HIS A 114 9.89 5.87 29.42
CA HIS A 114 10.78 4.71 29.38
C HIS A 114 12.15 5.09 29.92
N PRO A 115 12.55 4.58 31.10
CA PRO A 115 13.72 5.07 31.83
C PRO A 115 15.02 4.85 31.07
N THR A 116 15.18 3.74 30.35
CA THR A 116 16.41 3.46 29.60
C THR A 116 16.52 4.22 28.27
N LEU A 117 15.40 4.65 27.71
CA LEU A 117 15.39 5.43 26.46
C LEU A 117 15.35 6.93 26.75
N ASN A 118 15.12 7.33 28.01
CA ASN A 118 14.90 8.70 28.47
C ASN A 118 13.83 9.44 27.64
N LEU A 119 12.80 8.72 27.18
CA LEU A 119 11.78 9.22 26.26
C LEU A 119 10.42 8.63 26.63
N ARG A 120 9.36 9.34 26.24
CA ARG A 120 7.98 8.88 26.33
C ARG A 120 7.66 8.01 25.11
N VAL A 121 7.33 6.73 25.35
CA VAL A 121 7.15 5.74 24.29
C VAL A 121 5.94 4.83 24.55
N THR A 122 5.47 4.19 23.49
CA THR A 122 4.51 3.07 23.53
C THR A 122 5.18 1.85 22.91
N SER A 123 5.11 0.68 23.54
CA SER A 123 5.72 -0.53 22.96
C SER A 123 4.85 -1.11 21.85
N LYS A 124 5.48 -1.61 20.77
CA LYS A 124 4.77 -2.30 19.68
C LYS A 124 4.00 -3.52 20.18
N THR A 125 4.54 -4.23 21.16
CA THR A 125 3.87 -5.37 21.81
C THR A 125 2.57 -4.95 22.48
N LEU A 126 2.52 -3.78 23.11
CA LEU A 126 1.28 -3.26 23.70
C LEU A 126 0.24 -2.94 22.62
N LEU A 127 0.65 -2.42 21.47
CA LEU A 127 -0.24 -2.17 20.33
C LEU A 127 -0.84 -3.48 19.77
N LEU A 128 -0.04 -4.54 19.66
CA LEU A 128 -0.51 -5.85 19.23
C LEU A 128 -1.50 -6.49 20.23
N GLN A 129 -1.31 -6.26 21.54
CA GLN A 129 -2.16 -6.85 22.57
C GLN A 129 -3.44 -6.05 22.83
N LYS A 130 -3.34 -4.72 22.91
CA LYS A 130 -4.41 -3.84 23.41
C LYS A 130 -4.82 -2.74 22.44
N GLY A 131 -4.13 -2.60 21.30
CA GLY A 131 -4.48 -1.61 20.29
C GLY A 131 -5.85 -1.87 19.64
N PRO A 132 -6.23 -1.01 18.67
CA PRO A 132 -7.48 -1.15 17.92
C PRO A 132 -7.64 -2.58 17.39
N SER A 133 -8.81 -3.19 17.58
CA SER A 133 -9.03 -4.64 17.30
C SER A 133 -8.64 -5.06 15.88
N LYS A 134 -8.91 -4.19 14.90
CA LYS A 134 -8.54 -4.39 13.48
C LYS A 134 -7.05 -4.17 13.17
N LEU A 135 -6.25 -3.71 14.13
CA LEU A 135 -4.80 -3.48 13.99
C LEU A 135 -3.99 -4.36 14.96
N ARG A 136 -4.59 -5.41 15.51
CA ARG A 136 -3.88 -6.39 16.35
C ARG A 136 -3.13 -7.45 15.54
N LYS A 137 -3.38 -7.53 14.23
CA LYS A 137 -2.56 -8.33 13.31
C LYS A 137 -1.27 -7.59 13.01
N LYS A 138 -0.15 -8.33 12.98
CA LYS A 138 1.19 -7.77 12.79
C LYS A 138 1.31 -6.95 11.51
N ASP A 139 0.84 -7.49 10.39
CA ASP A 139 1.03 -6.85 9.08
C ASP A 139 0.19 -5.57 8.96
N GLN A 140 -1.07 -5.60 9.42
CA GLN A 140 -1.94 -4.42 9.45
C GLN A 140 -1.40 -3.33 10.38
N LEU A 141 -0.84 -3.71 11.54
CA LEU A 141 -0.20 -2.76 12.45
C LEU A 141 1.04 -2.13 11.82
N ASP A 142 1.88 -2.93 11.17
CA ASP A 142 3.14 -2.46 10.57
C ASP A 142 2.86 -1.47 9.45
N VAL A 143 1.83 -1.74 8.65
CA VAL A 143 1.35 -0.82 7.64
C VAL A 143 0.80 0.47 8.25
N ALA A 144 -0.07 0.38 9.27
CA ALA A 144 -0.64 1.56 9.92
C ALA A 144 0.44 2.43 10.60
N LEU A 145 1.45 1.81 11.20
CA LEU A 145 2.59 2.49 11.79
C LEU A 145 3.46 3.16 10.71
N ALA A 146 3.68 2.52 9.57
CA ALA A 146 4.40 3.12 8.44
C ALA A 146 3.67 4.36 7.90
N ILE A 147 2.34 4.34 7.83
CA ILE A 147 1.52 5.49 7.44
C ILE A 147 1.71 6.65 8.43
N LEU A 148 1.63 6.38 9.73
CA LEU A 148 1.82 7.40 10.78
C LEU A 148 3.26 7.95 10.81
N GLU A 149 4.26 7.11 10.54
CA GLU A 149 5.66 7.54 10.45
C GLU A 149 5.89 8.44 9.23
N LEU A 150 5.34 8.08 8.06
CA LEU A 150 5.40 8.89 6.84
C LEU A 150 4.76 10.28 7.03
N ARG A 151 3.65 10.34 7.79
CA ARG A 151 2.96 11.59 8.14
C ARG A 151 3.68 12.43 9.18
N LYS A 152 4.75 11.91 9.78
CA LYS A 152 5.47 12.54 10.90
C LYS A 152 4.57 12.75 12.13
N ASP A 153 3.65 11.82 12.38
CA ASP A 153 2.85 11.79 13.61
C ASP A 153 3.58 11.00 14.72
N ILE A 154 4.37 10.00 14.32
CA ILE A 154 5.18 9.17 15.20
C ILE A 154 6.59 8.94 14.64
N GLN A 155 7.50 8.50 15.51
CA GLN A 155 8.81 7.95 15.18
C GLN A 155 8.91 6.52 15.72
N ILE A 156 9.45 5.60 14.93
CA ILE A 156 9.68 4.22 15.35
C ILE A 156 11.14 4.02 15.75
N LYS A 157 11.39 3.60 16.99
CA LYS A 157 12.73 3.30 17.51
C LYS A 157 12.86 1.82 17.85
N ARG A 158 13.86 1.16 17.27
CA ARG A 158 14.22 -0.22 17.59
C ARG A 158 15.32 -0.23 18.62
N ALA A 159 15.15 -0.99 19.69
CA ALA A 159 16.17 -1.24 20.71
C ALA A 159 16.26 -2.74 20.98
N ALA A 160 17.30 -3.18 21.69
CA ALA A 160 17.54 -4.60 21.99
C ALA A 160 16.33 -5.30 22.65
N ASN A 161 15.52 -4.55 23.42
CA ASN A 161 14.38 -5.06 24.17
C ASN A 161 13.03 -4.92 23.45
N GLY A 162 13.02 -4.44 22.19
CA GLY A 162 11.80 -4.37 21.40
C GLY A 162 11.71 -3.15 20.48
N THR A 163 10.53 -3.00 19.85
CA THR A 163 10.20 -1.84 19.01
C THR A 163 9.31 -0.89 19.79
N TYR A 164 9.67 0.39 19.79
CA TYR A 164 9.02 1.45 20.54
C TYR A 164 8.54 2.55 19.59
N ILE A 165 7.37 3.09 19.88
CA ILE A 165 6.69 4.12 19.12
C ILE A 165 6.71 5.41 19.93
N ILE A 166 7.18 6.48 19.34
CA ILE A 166 7.36 7.80 19.97
C ILE A 166 6.44 8.78 19.24
N PRO A 167 5.34 9.27 19.85
CA PRO A 167 4.52 10.30 19.21
C PRO A 167 5.26 11.65 19.21
N TYR A 168 5.17 12.42 18.11
CA TYR A 168 5.75 13.76 18.07
C TYR A 168 4.97 14.78 18.89
N ILE A 169 3.64 14.63 18.91
CA ILE A 169 2.74 15.43 19.74
C ILE A 169 2.25 14.54 20.87
N ILE A 170 2.70 14.86 22.08
CA ILE A 170 2.16 14.30 23.31
C ILE A 170 1.16 15.33 23.83
N PRO A 171 -0.15 15.04 23.85
CA PRO A 171 -1.08 15.95 24.49
C PRO A 171 -0.64 16.14 25.95
N GLU A 172 -0.47 17.40 26.36
CA GLU A 172 -0.23 17.73 27.76
C GLU A 172 -1.38 17.16 28.58
N THR A 173 -1.14 16.05 29.28
CA THR A 173 -2.08 15.58 30.28
C THR A 173 -2.21 16.66 31.34
N ALA A 174 -3.46 17.10 31.53
CA ALA A 174 -3.97 18.00 32.56
C ALA A 174 -3.19 17.97 33.89
N PRO A 175 -3.09 19.12 34.60
CA PRO A 175 -2.24 19.26 35.78
C PRO A 175 -2.55 18.21 36.84
N LEU A 176 -1.48 17.61 37.37
CA LEU A 176 -1.46 16.86 38.62
C LEU A 176 -2.28 17.62 39.67
N ILE A 177 -3.46 17.11 40.01
CA ILE A 177 -4.17 17.50 41.23
C ILE A 177 -3.23 17.13 42.38
N ARG A 178 -2.50 18.13 42.88
CA ARG A 178 -1.78 18.04 44.15
C ARG A 178 -2.82 17.70 45.22
N MET A 179 -2.75 16.47 45.72
CA MET A 179 -3.28 16.15 47.04
C MET A 179 -2.68 17.14 48.05
N ARG A 180 -3.50 18.05 48.57
CA ARG A 180 -3.27 18.62 49.90
C ARG A 180 -4.03 17.72 50.88
N GLN A 181 -3.29 16.82 51.52
CA GLN A 181 -3.70 16.30 52.81
C GLN A 181 -3.30 17.37 53.85
N THR A 182 -4.30 17.83 54.59
CA THR A 182 -4.17 18.46 55.91
C THR A 182 -5.14 17.75 56.81
#